data_AF-A0A2D6Q9F8-F1
#
_entry.id   AF-A0A2D6Q9F8-F1
#
_cell.length_a   1.000
_cell.length_b   1.000
_cell.length_c   1.000
_cell.angle_alpha   90.00
_cell.angle_beta   90.00
_cell.angle_gamma   90.00
#
_symmetry.space_group_name_H-M   'P 1'
#
loop_
_entity.id
_entity.type
_entity.pdbx_description
1 polymer ?
#
loop_
_entity_poly.entity_id
_entity_poly.type
_entity_poly.pdbx_seq_one_letter_code
_entity_poly.pdbx_strand_id
1 'polypeptide(L)'
;MRLFKKGATDTQFLVLIIILAVIAWGSGALSPFGLAPAPTAGALGTPTAVDVPQCIGVDKTTVTLAATDIYDNTVSVNGNHQYKINGGRAQTVSDGGTFDASPGDTLKINWGQGNNSGTVAYLNDYELIDSIPCTGTKTYSNALYRNGSLTIQTFNEEGNVISGTENETLGAGDVVTLTHEVTGAFERGQFAHGGCVIAEYNSTAFDNVEVRFNGAAANKINTPEYFSLRTSDHKTKTYAVPAFNSNDKLNAQVMVDTDDSTDPASTSGTDIFLHYVPNEYRQNTETGEFVLQICGENEDGNRVSNPIDSQVAQIQVD
;
A
#
# COMPACT_ATOMS: atom_id res chain seq x y z
N MET A 1 51.79 -20.95 -5.60
CA MET A 1 51.37 -21.40 -4.26
C MET A 1 49.84 -21.32 -4.23
N ARG A 2 49.19 -22.31 -3.60
CA ARG A 2 47.89 -22.91 -3.93
C ARG A 2 46.68 -21.96 -4.05
N LEU A 3 45.93 -22.11 -5.15
CA LEU A 3 44.52 -21.71 -5.27
C LEU A 3 43.65 -22.59 -4.35
N PHE A 4 42.82 -21.97 -3.52
CA PHE A 4 41.70 -22.65 -2.85
C PHE A 4 40.45 -22.56 -3.75
N LYS A 5 39.96 -23.71 -4.21
CA LYS A 5 38.66 -23.84 -4.89
C LYS A 5 37.53 -23.59 -3.87
N LYS A 6 36.86 -22.45 -4.01
CA LYS A 6 35.60 -22.12 -3.34
C LYS A 6 34.49 -22.90 -4.04
N GLY A 7 33.97 -23.95 -3.41
CA GLY A 7 32.91 -24.78 -4.01
C GLY A 7 32.73 -26.17 -3.39
N ALA A 8 33.57 -26.60 -2.45
CA ALA A 8 33.43 -27.91 -1.80
C ALA A 8 32.71 -27.87 -0.43
N THR A 9 32.53 -26.69 0.17
CA THR A 9 31.96 -26.55 1.52
C THR A 9 30.43 -26.54 1.54
N ASP A 10 29.77 -26.03 0.50
CA ASP A 10 28.30 -25.93 0.48
C ASP A 10 27.63 -27.28 0.21
N THR A 11 28.26 -28.14 -0.59
CA THR A 11 27.72 -29.48 -0.91
C THR A 11 27.80 -30.43 0.28
N GLN A 12 28.81 -30.28 1.14
CA GLN A 12 28.95 -31.10 2.35
C GLN A 12 27.96 -30.70 3.45
N PHE A 13 27.62 -29.41 3.54
CA PHE A 13 26.59 -28.91 4.46
C PHE A 13 25.19 -29.42 4.08
N LEU A 14 24.88 -29.44 2.79
CA LEU A 14 23.56 -29.87 2.29
C LEU A 14 23.34 -31.39 2.49
N VAL A 15 24.39 -32.20 2.32
CA VAL A 15 24.33 -33.65 2.58
C VAL A 15 24.16 -33.95 4.07
N LEU A 16 24.78 -33.16 4.95
CA LEU A 16 24.63 -33.33 6.40
C LEU A 16 23.18 -33.03 6.87
N ILE A 17 22.54 -32.01 6.30
CA ILE A 17 21.14 -31.65 6.57
C ILE A 17 20.19 -32.77 6.12
N ILE A 18 20.41 -33.35 4.94
CA ILE A 18 19.59 -34.46 4.43
C ILE A 18 19.74 -35.71 5.29
N ILE A 19 20.96 -36.04 5.72
CA ILE A 19 21.19 -37.21 6.60
C ILE A 19 20.54 -37.01 7.97
N LEU A 20 20.61 -35.81 8.55
CA LEU A 20 19.92 -35.48 9.81
C LEU A 20 18.40 -35.56 9.66
N ALA A 21 17.84 -35.12 8.53
CA ALA A 21 16.40 -35.25 8.25
C ALA A 21 15.95 -36.71 8.11
N VAL A 22 16.75 -37.57 7.46
CA VAL A 22 16.46 -39.00 7.30
C VAL A 22 16.57 -39.76 8.63
N ILE A 23 17.56 -39.43 9.46
CA ILE A 23 17.70 -40.04 10.81
C ILE A 23 16.56 -39.59 11.73
N ALA A 24 16.11 -38.34 11.64
CA ALA A 24 14.97 -37.84 12.41
C ALA A 24 13.62 -38.44 11.96
N TRP A 25 13.49 -38.84 10.69
CA TRP A 25 12.35 -39.61 10.18
C TRP A 25 12.39 -41.07 10.67
N GLY A 26 13.57 -41.70 10.66
CA GLY A 26 13.75 -43.10 11.09
C GLY A 26 13.64 -43.31 12.61
N SER A 27 13.88 -42.28 13.43
CA SER A 27 13.79 -42.36 14.89
C SER A 27 12.42 -41.99 15.46
N GLY A 28 11.44 -41.65 14.62
CA GLY A 28 10.08 -41.28 15.04
C GLY A 28 9.98 -39.91 15.74
N ALA A 29 11.04 -39.10 15.68
CA ALA A 29 11.08 -37.77 16.30
C ALA A 29 10.44 -36.66 15.42
N LEU A 30 10.21 -36.95 14.13
CA LEU A 30 9.42 -36.10 13.23
C LEU A 30 8.26 -36.91 12.67
N SER A 31 7.11 -36.86 13.35
CA SER A 31 5.85 -37.31 12.75
C SER A 31 5.44 -36.30 11.66
N PRO A 32 5.38 -36.69 10.37
CA PRO A 32 4.67 -35.89 9.40
C PRO A 32 3.19 -36.17 9.67
N PHE A 33 2.46 -35.15 10.12
CA PHE A 33 1.03 -35.22 10.44
C PHE A 33 0.71 -36.08 11.66
N GLY A 34 0.30 -35.41 12.74
CA GLY A 34 -0.34 -36.04 13.89
C GLY A 34 -1.69 -36.65 13.52
N LEU A 35 -1.68 -37.81 12.88
CA LEU A 35 -2.81 -38.73 12.91
C LEU A 35 -2.67 -39.57 14.17
N ALA A 36 -3.51 -39.26 15.15
CA ALA A 36 -3.75 -40.13 16.30
C ALA A 36 -4.14 -41.56 15.84
N PRO A 37 -3.84 -42.60 16.62
CA PRO A 37 -4.23 -43.96 16.30
C PRO A 37 -5.76 -44.06 16.10
N ALA A 38 -6.16 -44.82 15.09
CA ALA A 38 -7.56 -45.08 14.78
C ALA A 38 -8.28 -45.64 16.03
N PRO A 39 -9.41 -45.03 16.46
CA PRO A 39 -10.21 -45.61 17.52
C PRO A 39 -10.82 -46.92 17.03
N THR A 40 -10.64 -47.97 17.81
CA THR A 40 -11.43 -49.20 17.76
C THR A 40 -12.91 -48.88 17.61
N ALA A 41 -13.59 -49.62 16.72
CA ALA A 41 -15.02 -49.53 16.45
C ALA A 41 -15.87 -49.65 17.73
N GLY A 42 -16.13 -48.51 18.35
CA GLY A 42 -17.18 -48.28 19.33
C GLY A 42 -18.34 -47.58 18.63
N ALA A 43 -19.55 -47.97 19.00
CA ALA A 43 -20.82 -47.56 18.40
C ALA A 43 -20.83 -46.11 17.86
N LEU A 44 -21.32 -45.97 16.63
CA LEU A 44 -21.62 -44.71 15.95
C LEU A 44 -22.52 -43.83 16.85
N GLY A 45 -21.90 -43.01 17.67
CA GLY A 45 -22.53 -41.81 18.20
C GLY A 45 -22.74 -40.87 17.02
N THR A 46 -23.99 -40.47 16.79
CA THR A 46 -24.35 -39.37 15.90
C THR A 46 -23.38 -38.22 16.10
N PRO A 47 -22.76 -37.66 15.02
CA PRO A 47 -21.90 -36.51 15.17
C PRO A 47 -22.73 -35.39 15.78
N THR A 48 -22.36 -34.94 16.99
CA THR A 48 -22.78 -33.65 17.50
C THR A 48 -22.20 -32.63 16.54
N ALA A 49 -23.07 -32.09 15.68
CA ALA A 49 -22.79 -30.89 14.94
C ALA A 49 -22.18 -29.89 15.92
N VAL A 50 -21.05 -29.30 15.54
CA VAL A 50 -20.64 -28.03 16.16
C VAL A 50 -21.83 -27.10 15.91
N ASP A 51 -22.53 -26.75 16.99
CA ASP A 51 -23.64 -25.78 16.97
C ASP A 51 -23.07 -24.44 16.47
N VAL A 52 -23.00 -24.27 15.15
CA VAL A 52 -23.27 -22.97 14.57
C VAL A 52 -24.66 -22.64 15.09
N PRO A 53 -24.86 -21.53 15.85
CA PRO A 53 -26.17 -21.19 16.38
C PRO A 53 -27.16 -21.29 15.23
N GLN A 54 -28.05 -22.30 15.25
CA GLN A 54 -29.07 -22.42 14.24
C GLN A 54 -29.86 -21.12 14.30
N CYS A 55 -29.86 -20.36 13.21
CA CYS A 55 -30.63 -19.14 13.13
C CYS A 55 -32.11 -19.52 13.05
N ILE A 56 -32.72 -19.83 14.19
CA ILE A 56 -34.11 -20.28 14.24
C ILE A 56 -35.00 -19.12 13.80
N GLY A 57 -35.60 -19.24 12.62
CA GLY A 57 -36.55 -18.27 12.06
C GLY A 57 -35.93 -17.07 11.35
N VAL A 58 -34.63 -17.09 11.06
CA VAL A 58 -33.94 -16.03 10.29
C VAL A 58 -33.23 -16.67 9.11
N ASP A 59 -33.92 -16.73 7.98
CA ASP A 59 -33.37 -17.28 6.72
C ASP A 59 -32.41 -16.27 6.05
N LYS A 60 -32.56 -14.99 6.37
CA LYS A 60 -31.79 -13.87 5.83
C LYS A 60 -31.59 -12.79 6.89
N THR A 61 -30.42 -12.17 6.82
CA THR A 61 -30.09 -10.93 7.52
C THR A 61 -30.10 -9.80 6.52
N THR A 62 -30.94 -8.80 6.74
CA THR A 62 -30.85 -7.55 5.99
C THR A 62 -29.66 -6.75 6.52
N VAL A 63 -28.64 -6.62 5.70
CA VAL A 63 -27.41 -5.90 5.99
C VAL A 63 -27.52 -4.47 5.49
N THR A 64 -27.18 -3.50 6.33
CA THR A 64 -26.98 -2.09 5.96
C THR A 64 -25.49 -1.77 5.98
N LEU A 65 -24.99 -1.11 4.95
CA LEU A 65 -23.63 -0.55 4.94
C LEU A 65 -23.72 0.97 5.03
N ALA A 66 -23.02 1.56 5.99
CA ALA A 66 -23.00 3.01 6.17
C ALA A 66 -21.59 3.51 6.51
N ALA A 67 -21.13 4.56 5.84
CA ALA A 67 -19.84 5.17 6.13
C ALA A 67 -19.99 6.62 6.58
N THR A 68 -19.18 7.02 7.55
CA THR A 68 -19.11 8.41 8.04
C THR A 68 -17.71 8.97 7.87
N ASP A 69 -17.58 10.29 7.92
CA ASP A 69 -16.27 10.92 8.02
C ASP A 69 -15.60 10.55 9.35
N ILE A 70 -14.30 10.25 9.31
CA ILE A 70 -13.54 9.87 10.50
C ILE A 70 -13.37 11.02 11.51
N TYR A 71 -13.42 12.27 11.05
CA TYR A 71 -13.28 13.46 11.89
C TYR A 71 -14.63 14.12 12.23
N ASP A 72 -15.70 13.79 11.50
CA ASP A 72 -17.07 14.25 11.78
C ASP A 72 -18.09 13.14 11.49
N ASN A 73 -18.46 12.38 12.52
CA ASN A 73 -19.40 11.26 12.39
C ASN A 73 -20.85 11.69 12.07
N THR A 74 -21.14 12.99 12.04
CA THR A 74 -22.44 13.50 11.59
C THR A 74 -22.51 13.66 10.07
N VAL A 75 -21.35 13.60 9.40
CA VAL A 75 -21.22 13.67 7.95
C VAL A 75 -21.20 12.24 7.39
N SER A 76 -22.27 11.89 6.67
CA SER A 76 -22.29 10.69 5.83
C SER A 76 -21.35 10.90 4.64
N VAL A 77 -20.60 9.85 4.32
CA VAL A 77 -19.68 9.87 3.17
C VAL A 77 -20.48 10.04 1.87
N ASN A 78 -21.72 9.57 1.81
CA ASN A 78 -22.51 9.45 0.58
C ASN A 78 -21.81 8.52 -0.45
N GLY A 79 -22.39 8.37 -1.64
CA GLY A 79 -21.83 7.52 -2.70
C GLY A 79 -22.20 6.05 -2.55
N ASN A 80 -21.31 5.15 -2.99
CA ASN A 80 -21.56 3.71 -2.96
C ASN A 80 -20.45 2.94 -2.23
N HIS A 81 -20.74 1.68 -1.94
CA HIS A 81 -19.82 0.68 -1.43
C HIS A 81 -19.89 -0.54 -2.35
N GLN A 82 -18.78 -1.25 -2.49
CA GLN A 82 -18.75 -2.54 -3.15
C GLN A 82 -18.66 -3.64 -2.11
N TYR A 83 -19.32 -4.77 -2.35
CA TYR A 83 -19.25 -5.92 -1.47
C TYR A 83 -19.26 -7.25 -2.22
N LYS A 84 -18.69 -8.29 -1.61
CA LYS A 84 -18.74 -9.69 -2.08
C LYS A 84 -19.21 -10.58 -0.95
N ILE A 85 -20.14 -11.48 -1.25
CA ILE A 85 -20.61 -12.53 -0.33
C ILE A 85 -19.96 -13.85 -0.72
N ASN A 86 -19.30 -14.53 0.21
CA ASN A 86 -18.62 -15.82 0.01
C ASN A 86 -17.69 -15.85 -1.22
N GLY A 87 -16.99 -14.74 -1.49
CA GLY A 87 -16.09 -14.62 -2.65
C GLY A 87 -16.79 -14.49 -4.01
N GLY A 88 -18.12 -14.37 -4.04
CA GLY A 88 -18.90 -14.15 -5.25
C GLY A 88 -18.61 -12.82 -5.96
N ARG A 89 -19.34 -12.52 -7.03
CA ARG A 89 -19.14 -11.29 -7.81
C ARG A 89 -19.36 -10.04 -6.94
N ALA A 90 -18.54 -9.01 -7.15
CA ALA A 90 -18.74 -7.72 -6.49
C ALA A 90 -20.08 -7.11 -6.89
N GLN A 91 -20.83 -6.67 -5.89
CA GLN A 91 -22.08 -5.94 -5.99
C GLN A 91 -21.91 -4.55 -5.39
N THR A 92 -22.82 -3.64 -5.74
CA THR A 92 -22.78 -2.25 -5.27
C THR A 92 -24.02 -1.95 -4.43
N VAL A 93 -23.85 -1.22 -3.35
CA VAL A 93 -24.93 -0.66 -2.54
C VAL A 93 -24.63 0.80 -2.24
N SER A 94 -25.64 1.67 -2.19
CA SER A 94 -25.45 3.05 -1.80
C SER A 94 -25.08 3.15 -0.31
N ASP A 95 -24.45 4.25 0.08
CA ASP A 95 -24.26 4.57 1.49
C ASP A 95 -25.61 4.63 2.23
N GLY A 96 -25.71 3.95 3.38
CA GLY A 96 -26.95 3.70 4.12
C GLY A 96 -27.93 2.71 3.46
N GLY A 97 -27.57 2.15 2.29
CA GLY A 97 -28.37 1.18 1.57
C GLY A 97 -28.29 -0.22 2.17
N THR A 98 -29.20 -1.09 1.74
CA THR A 98 -29.33 -2.44 2.27
C THR A 98 -29.27 -3.54 1.22
N PHE A 99 -28.88 -4.73 1.64
CA PHE A 99 -28.98 -5.98 0.88
C PHE A 99 -29.25 -7.15 1.82
N ASP A 100 -29.71 -8.28 1.29
CA ASP A 100 -29.90 -9.49 2.09
C ASP A 100 -28.72 -10.45 1.92
N ALA A 101 -28.30 -11.06 3.01
CA ALA A 101 -27.34 -12.15 3.00
C ALA A 101 -27.74 -13.25 3.98
N SER A 102 -27.22 -14.46 3.80
CA SER A 102 -27.51 -15.55 4.73
C SER A 102 -26.60 -15.45 5.95
N PRO A 103 -27.11 -15.74 7.15
CA PRO A 103 -26.25 -15.87 8.32
C PRO A 103 -25.14 -16.90 8.10
N GLY A 104 -23.95 -16.61 8.59
CA GLY A 104 -22.76 -17.44 8.37
C GLY A 104 -21.98 -17.11 7.09
N ASP A 105 -22.55 -16.35 6.16
CA ASP A 105 -21.82 -15.90 4.98
C ASP A 105 -20.65 -14.99 5.37
N THR A 106 -19.54 -15.11 4.65
CA THR A 106 -18.41 -14.17 4.73
C THR A 106 -18.69 -12.97 3.82
N LEU A 107 -18.43 -11.77 4.32
CA LEU A 107 -18.67 -10.51 3.62
C LEU A 107 -17.36 -9.74 3.48
N LYS A 108 -16.96 -9.44 2.26
CA LYS A 108 -15.86 -8.52 1.93
C LYS A 108 -16.44 -7.19 1.49
N ILE A 109 -15.95 -6.08 2.02
CA ILE A 109 -16.47 -4.75 1.75
C ILE A 109 -15.32 -3.86 1.29
N ASN A 110 -15.52 -3.16 0.18
CA ASN A 110 -14.69 -2.05 -0.27
C ASN A 110 -15.52 -0.77 -0.14
N TRP A 111 -15.23 -0.03 0.93
CA TRP A 111 -15.91 1.17 1.34
C TRP A 111 -15.60 2.36 0.42
N GLY A 112 -16.53 3.31 0.32
CA GLY A 112 -16.33 4.58 -0.40
C GLY A 112 -16.24 4.51 -1.94
N GLN A 113 -16.46 3.34 -2.56
CA GLN A 113 -16.36 3.20 -4.00
C GLN A 113 -17.31 4.14 -4.77
N GLY A 114 -16.74 4.89 -5.72
CA GLY A 114 -17.52 5.77 -6.60
C GLY A 114 -17.79 7.15 -6.02
N ASN A 115 -17.26 7.47 -4.85
CA ASN A 115 -17.21 8.83 -4.32
C ASN A 115 -15.98 9.60 -4.86
N ASN A 116 -15.66 9.38 -6.14
CA ASN A 116 -14.34 9.59 -6.73
C ASN A 116 -14.20 10.96 -7.44
N SER A 117 -15.16 11.87 -7.31
CA SER A 117 -15.09 13.17 -8.00
C SER A 117 -15.56 14.32 -7.11
N GLY A 118 -14.72 15.36 -6.99
CA GLY A 118 -15.03 16.59 -6.26
C GLY A 118 -14.19 16.79 -4.99
N THR A 119 -14.40 17.94 -4.34
CA THR A 119 -13.67 18.37 -3.13
C THR A 119 -14.02 17.59 -1.85
N VAL A 120 -15.00 16.69 -1.93
CA VAL A 120 -15.47 15.84 -0.82
C VAL A 120 -15.40 14.36 -1.20
N ALA A 121 -14.32 13.98 -1.87
CA ALA A 121 -14.03 12.58 -2.12
C ALA A 121 -13.43 11.93 -0.86
N TYR A 122 -13.59 10.62 -0.72
CA TYR A 122 -13.05 9.84 0.41
C TYR A 122 -12.10 8.77 -0.11
N LEU A 123 -11.12 8.38 0.71
CA LEU A 123 -10.29 7.23 0.41
C LEU A 123 -11.11 5.95 0.58
N ASN A 124 -10.99 5.07 -0.40
CA ASN A 124 -11.48 3.71 -0.28
C ASN A 124 -10.77 2.96 0.84
N ASP A 125 -11.51 2.06 1.48
CA ASP A 125 -10.99 1.18 2.53
C ASP A 125 -11.57 -0.23 2.39
N TYR A 126 -10.85 -1.22 2.90
CA TYR A 126 -11.24 -2.63 2.78
C TYR A 126 -11.47 -3.28 4.14
N GLU A 127 -12.58 -3.99 4.26
CA GLU A 127 -12.93 -4.75 5.47
C GLU A 127 -13.39 -6.17 5.13
N LEU A 128 -12.93 -7.14 5.92
CA LEU A 128 -13.40 -8.52 5.88
C LEU A 128 -14.22 -8.81 7.13
N ILE A 129 -15.46 -9.24 6.93
CA ILE A 129 -16.35 -9.77 7.96
C ILE A 129 -16.44 -11.27 7.76
N ASP A 130 -15.90 -12.03 8.71
CA ASP A 130 -15.81 -13.49 8.58
C ASP A 130 -17.16 -14.19 8.58
N SER A 131 -18.17 -13.62 9.25
CA SER A 131 -19.49 -14.22 9.41
C SER A 131 -20.58 -13.18 9.65
N ILE A 132 -21.64 -13.24 8.85
CA ILE A 132 -22.87 -12.46 9.05
C ILE A 132 -23.66 -13.07 10.21
N PRO A 133 -24.08 -12.27 11.20
CA PRO A 133 -24.76 -12.78 12.39
C PRO A 133 -26.18 -13.25 12.06
N CYS A 134 -26.71 -14.16 12.87
CA CYS A 134 -28.13 -14.55 12.86
C CYS A 134 -29.06 -13.45 13.42
N THR A 135 -28.96 -12.21 12.96
CA THR A 135 -29.84 -11.11 13.37
C THR A 135 -30.70 -10.73 12.17
N GLY A 136 -32.02 -10.56 12.34
CA GLY A 136 -32.89 -10.21 11.20
C GLY A 136 -32.43 -8.96 10.43
N THR A 137 -31.77 -8.03 11.13
CA THR A 137 -31.07 -6.89 10.53
C THR A 137 -29.67 -6.72 11.15
N LYS A 138 -28.74 -6.16 10.39
CA LYS A 138 -27.40 -5.80 10.87
C LYS A 138 -26.86 -4.59 10.11
N THR A 139 -26.40 -3.58 10.84
CA THR A 139 -25.63 -2.48 10.25
C THR A 139 -24.14 -2.72 10.46
N TYR A 140 -23.36 -2.62 9.39
CA TYR A 140 -21.91 -2.43 9.44
C TYR A 140 -21.61 -0.98 9.10
N SER A 141 -20.66 -0.40 9.83
CA SER A 141 -20.24 0.96 9.59
C SER A 141 -18.74 1.11 9.62
N ASN A 142 -18.22 1.96 8.73
CA ASN A 142 -16.80 2.31 8.70
C ASN A 142 -16.61 3.84 8.70
N ALA A 143 -15.52 4.29 9.28
CA ALA A 143 -15.12 5.69 9.27
C ALA A 143 -14.06 5.89 8.19
N LEU A 144 -14.34 6.76 7.22
CA LEU A 144 -13.47 6.98 6.07
C LEU A 144 -12.73 8.32 6.15
N TYR A 145 -11.51 8.31 5.64
CA TYR A 145 -10.70 9.51 5.51
C TYR A 145 -11.15 10.32 4.30
N ARG A 146 -11.46 11.60 4.53
CA ARG A 146 -11.67 12.55 3.44
C ARG A 146 -10.37 12.84 2.70
N ASN A 147 -10.45 12.96 1.39
CA ASN A 147 -9.33 13.35 0.55
C ASN A 147 -8.98 14.83 0.75
N GLY A 148 -7.68 15.12 0.72
CA GLY A 148 -7.14 16.43 1.03
C GLY A 148 -6.17 16.95 -0.02
N SER A 149 -5.56 18.08 0.33
CA SER A 149 -4.33 18.54 -0.32
C SER A 149 -3.12 18.14 0.50
N LEU A 150 -2.00 18.07 -0.19
CA LEU A 150 -0.67 17.89 0.36
C LEU A 150 0.09 19.22 0.28
N THR A 151 0.98 19.44 1.25
CA THR A 151 2.07 20.40 1.14
C THR A 151 3.38 19.63 1.18
N ILE A 152 4.20 19.79 0.14
CA ILE A 152 5.54 19.21 0.06
C ILE A 152 6.55 20.35 0.11
N GLN A 153 7.60 20.19 0.92
CA GLN A 153 8.69 21.16 1.01
C GLN A 153 10.03 20.43 1.02
N THR A 154 10.97 20.88 0.20
CA THR A 154 12.39 20.52 0.32
C THR A 154 13.12 21.74 0.83
N PHE A 155 14.09 21.53 1.71
CA PHE A 155 14.90 22.59 2.30
C PHE A 155 16.33 22.45 1.83
N ASN A 156 16.96 23.57 1.49
CA ASN A 156 18.38 23.63 1.16
C ASN A 156 19.25 23.44 2.42
N GLU A 157 20.56 23.40 2.27
CA GLU A 157 21.50 23.24 3.39
C GLU A 157 21.39 24.36 4.45
N GLU A 158 20.96 25.57 4.06
CA GLU A 158 20.69 26.69 4.99
C GLU A 158 19.35 26.57 5.74
N GLY A 159 18.50 25.60 5.39
CA GLY A 159 17.18 25.40 5.98
C GLY A 159 16.08 26.30 5.41
N ASN A 160 16.31 26.94 4.26
CA ASN A 160 15.31 27.66 3.50
C ASN A 160 14.53 26.69 2.60
N VAL A 161 13.24 26.97 2.37
CA VAL A 161 12.42 26.17 1.45
C VAL A 161 12.86 26.42 0.01
N ILE A 162 13.30 25.38 -0.69
CA ILE A 162 13.61 25.42 -2.12
C ILE A 162 12.33 25.74 -2.89
N SER A 163 12.41 26.78 -3.72
CA SER A 163 11.29 27.37 -4.47
C SER A 163 11.82 28.19 -5.64
N GLY A 164 10.94 28.79 -6.45
CA GLY A 164 11.36 29.60 -7.62
C GLY A 164 12.26 30.82 -7.33
N THR A 165 12.59 31.08 -6.07
CA THR A 165 13.52 32.14 -5.62
C THR A 165 14.71 31.60 -4.81
N GLU A 166 14.59 30.40 -4.24
CA GLU A 166 15.61 29.78 -3.39
C GLU A 166 15.96 28.43 -4.01
N ASN A 167 17.20 28.27 -4.45
CA ASN A 167 17.67 27.06 -5.11
C ASN A 167 18.71 26.35 -4.24
N GLU A 168 18.94 25.07 -4.52
CA GLU A 168 20.11 24.36 -4.02
C GLU A 168 21.30 24.64 -4.95
N THR A 169 22.45 25.05 -4.43
CA THR A 169 23.66 25.24 -5.24
C THR A 169 24.50 23.96 -5.22
N LEU A 170 24.70 23.33 -6.38
CA LEU A 170 25.45 22.08 -6.49
C LEU A 170 26.54 22.17 -7.56
N GLY A 171 27.74 21.71 -7.24
CA GLY A 171 28.83 21.47 -8.20
C GLY A 171 28.98 20.00 -8.56
N ALA A 172 29.74 19.72 -9.60
CA ALA A 172 30.09 18.35 -10.01
C ALA A 172 30.77 17.57 -8.88
N GLY A 173 30.30 16.34 -8.65
CA GLY A 173 30.78 15.42 -7.61
C GLY A 173 30.28 15.74 -6.19
N ASP A 174 29.42 16.74 -6.01
CA ASP A 174 28.76 17.01 -4.73
C ASP A 174 27.76 15.91 -4.37
N VAL A 175 27.75 15.56 -3.08
CA VAL A 175 26.77 14.67 -2.46
C VAL A 175 26.13 15.38 -1.28
N VAL A 176 24.88 15.79 -1.42
CA VAL A 176 24.14 16.53 -0.39
C VAL A 176 22.96 15.71 0.14
N THR A 177 22.54 16.03 1.36
CA THR A 177 21.32 15.46 1.96
C THR A 177 20.39 16.59 2.37
N LEU A 178 19.33 16.77 1.58
CA LEU A 178 18.34 17.81 1.77
C LEU A 178 17.22 17.33 2.68
N THR A 179 16.75 18.19 3.57
CA THR A 179 15.57 17.89 4.38
C THR A 179 14.33 17.98 3.50
N HIS A 180 13.42 17.02 3.65
CA HIS A 180 12.18 16.99 2.89
C HIS A 180 11.01 16.73 3.82
N GLU A 181 9.97 17.53 3.74
CA GLU A 181 8.77 17.40 4.57
C GLU A 181 7.55 17.19 3.68
N VAL A 182 6.74 16.20 4.07
CA VAL A 182 5.45 15.90 3.45
C VAL A 182 4.39 16.09 4.53
N THR A 183 3.51 17.08 4.33
CA THR A 183 2.47 17.46 5.31
C THR A 183 1.09 17.31 4.71
N GLY A 184 0.22 16.53 5.38
CA GLY A 184 -1.19 16.44 4.99
C GLY A 184 -1.99 17.68 5.38
N ALA A 185 -3.06 17.97 4.66
CA ALA A 185 -4.08 18.91 5.15
C ALA A 185 -4.76 18.34 6.40
N PHE A 186 -4.95 19.18 7.42
CA PHE A 186 -5.65 18.81 8.66
C PHE A 186 -6.99 18.12 8.41
N GLU A 187 -7.28 17.06 9.17
CA GLU A 187 -8.50 16.23 9.07
C GLU A 187 -8.73 15.63 7.67
N ARG A 188 -7.65 15.28 6.97
CA ARG A 188 -7.69 14.52 5.71
C ARG A 188 -6.95 13.20 5.88
N GLY A 189 -6.98 12.30 4.92
CA GLY A 189 -6.21 11.06 5.05
C GLY A 189 -5.66 10.54 3.75
N GLN A 190 -5.30 11.42 2.82
CA GLN A 190 -4.76 11.08 1.50
C GLN A 190 -3.58 10.09 1.51
N PHE A 191 -2.87 9.92 2.64
CA PHE A 191 -1.78 8.94 2.84
C PHE A 191 -2.04 7.95 3.98
N ALA A 192 -3.30 7.76 4.38
CA ALA A 192 -3.67 6.78 5.41
C ALA A 192 -3.26 5.35 5.01
N HIS A 193 -3.17 5.07 3.70
CA HIS A 193 -2.68 3.81 3.13
C HIS A 193 -1.23 3.88 2.61
N GLY A 194 -0.52 4.96 2.91
CA GLY A 194 0.79 5.26 2.34
C GLY A 194 0.71 5.60 0.85
N GLY A 195 1.83 5.41 0.15
CA GLY A 195 1.93 5.71 -1.26
C GLY A 195 3.30 5.39 -1.83
N CYS A 196 3.68 6.11 -2.86
CA CYS A 196 5.04 6.16 -3.33
C CYS A 196 5.45 7.54 -3.80
N VAL A 197 6.74 7.77 -3.83
CA VAL A 197 7.37 8.93 -4.46
C VAL A 197 8.19 8.43 -5.65
N ILE A 198 7.97 9.02 -6.81
CA ILE A 198 8.75 8.79 -8.02
C ILE A 198 9.70 9.97 -8.14
N ALA A 199 10.99 9.75 -7.87
CA ALA A 199 12.05 10.72 -8.11
C ALA A 199 12.47 10.62 -9.57
N GLU A 200 12.17 11.66 -10.34
CA GLU A 200 12.57 11.84 -11.73
C GLU A 200 13.69 12.88 -11.79
N TYR A 201 14.83 12.55 -12.40
CA TYR A 201 16.00 13.41 -12.43
C TYR A 201 16.79 13.24 -13.73
N ASN A 202 17.49 14.30 -14.15
CA ASN A 202 18.31 14.26 -15.36
C ASN A 202 19.61 13.48 -15.11
N SER A 203 19.76 12.35 -15.79
CA SER A 203 20.88 11.44 -15.59
C SER A 203 22.20 11.89 -16.23
N THR A 204 22.22 13.03 -16.91
CA THR A 204 23.47 13.69 -17.34
C THR A 204 24.03 14.63 -16.29
N ALA A 205 23.22 15.05 -15.31
CA ALA A 205 23.60 15.98 -14.25
C ALA A 205 23.67 15.31 -12.87
N PHE A 206 22.98 14.18 -12.69
CA PHE A 206 22.99 13.43 -11.44
C PHE A 206 23.24 11.95 -11.69
N ASP A 207 24.16 11.39 -10.91
CA ASP A 207 24.38 9.95 -10.82
C ASP A 207 23.25 9.27 -10.06
N ASN A 208 22.80 9.89 -8.97
CA ASN A 208 21.79 9.31 -8.11
C ASN A 208 20.92 10.36 -7.37
N VAL A 209 19.65 10.01 -7.21
CA VAL A 209 18.71 10.68 -6.30
C VAL A 209 18.04 9.60 -5.47
N GLU A 210 18.13 9.70 -4.15
CA GLU A 210 17.56 8.75 -3.21
C GLU A 210 16.65 9.44 -2.19
N VAL A 211 15.44 8.91 -2.00
CA VAL A 211 14.49 9.42 -1.01
C VAL A 211 14.39 8.45 0.17
N ARG A 212 14.56 8.97 1.38
CA ARG A 212 14.47 8.24 2.66
C ARG A 212 13.37 8.83 3.52
N PHE A 213 12.59 7.98 4.18
CA PHE A 213 11.53 8.41 5.09
C PHE A 213 11.89 8.07 6.54
N ASN A 214 11.69 9.01 7.46
CA ASN A 214 11.97 8.87 8.90
C ASN A 214 13.39 8.38 9.23
N GLY A 215 14.38 8.78 8.42
CA GLY A 215 15.78 8.35 8.57
C GLY A 215 16.03 6.85 8.33
N ALA A 216 15.02 6.11 7.85
CA ALA A 216 15.17 4.70 7.50
C ALA A 216 15.89 4.54 6.15
N ALA A 217 16.40 3.32 5.90
CA ALA A 217 16.94 2.97 4.59
C ALA A 217 15.86 3.12 3.51
N ALA A 218 16.28 3.56 2.32
CA ALA A 218 15.36 3.75 1.21
C ALA A 218 14.70 2.43 0.80
N ASN A 219 13.37 2.39 0.84
CA ASN A 219 12.58 1.23 0.40
C ASN A 219 12.21 1.39 -1.07
N LYS A 220 13.13 1.00 -1.95
CA LYS A 220 12.95 1.11 -3.41
C LYS A 220 11.93 0.07 -3.92
N ILE A 221 11.00 0.54 -4.74
CA ILE A 221 10.01 -0.28 -5.46
C ILE A 221 10.11 -0.03 -6.97
N ASN A 222 9.38 -0.81 -7.76
CA ASN A 222 9.31 -0.59 -9.20
C ASN A 222 8.59 0.74 -9.50
N THR A 223 9.05 1.44 -10.53
CA THR A 223 8.32 2.59 -11.07
C THR A 223 7.07 2.08 -11.78
N PRO A 224 5.90 2.70 -11.55
CA PRO A 224 4.67 2.34 -12.26
C PRO A 224 4.82 2.46 -13.77
N GLU A 225 4.25 1.53 -14.51
CA GLU A 225 4.29 1.45 -15.98
C GLU A 225 3.60 2.66 -16.63
N TYR A 226 2.56 3.22 -15.99
CA TYR A 226 1.91 4.44 -16.50
C TYR A 226 2.81 5.68 -16.44
N PHE A 227 3.88 5.67 -15.64
CA PHE A 227 4.71 6.86 -15.45
C PHE A 227 5.58 7.10 -16.68
N SER A 228 5.45 8.30 -17.24
CA SER A 228 6.22 8.71 -18.41
C SER A 228 7.23 9.78 -18.04
N LEU A 229 8.47 9.60 -18.51
CA LEU A 229 9.54 10.58 -18.36
C LEU A 229 9.25 11.84 -19.18
N ARG A 230 9.67 13.00 -18.67
CA ARG A 230 9.58 14.29 -19.37
C ARG A 230 10.48 14.35 -20.59
N THR A 231 11.69 13.79 -20.50
CA THR A 231 12.64 13.70 -21.61
C THR A 231 13.41 12.37 -21.57
N SER A 232 14.11 12.05 -22.67
CA SER A 232 14.93 10.82 -22.77
C SER A 232 16.12 10.78 -21.83
N ASP A 233 16.59 11.93 -21.35
CA ASP A 233 17.78 12.04 -20.50
C ASP A 233 17.44 11.86 -19.01
N HIS A 234 16.15 11.86 -18.67
CA HIS A 234 15.69 11.63 -17.32
C HIS A 234 15.65 10.14 -16.97
N LYS A 235 15.87 9.83 -15.69
CA LYS A 235 15.67 8.51 -15.10
C LYS A 235 14.74 8.63 -13.91
N THR A 236 14.14 7.51 -13.51
CA THR A 236 13.29 7.43 -12.33
C THR A 236 13.83 6.44 -11.30
N LYS A 237 13.59 6.77 -10.03
CA LYS A 237 13.63 5.83 -8.91
C LYS A 237 12.38 6.01 -8.07
N THR A 238 11.75 4.92 -7.69
CA THR A 238 10.50 4.96 -6.93
C THR A 238 10.71 4.38 -5.54
N TYR A 239 10.18 5.08 -4.53
CA TYR A 239 10.33 4.71 -3.13
C TYR A 239 8.97 4.63 -2.47
N ALA A 240 8.76 3.61 -1.64
CA ALA A 240 7.53 3.45 -0.88
C ALA A 240 7.44 4.53 0.22
N VAL A 241 6.31 5.23 0.24
CA VAL A 241 5.95 6.21 1.28
C VAL A 241 5.14 5.46 2.35
N PRO A 242 5.57 5.45 3.62
CA PRO A 242 4.80 4.82 4.69
C PRO A 242 3.47 5.56 4.91
N ALA A 243 2.48 4.87 5.47
CA ALA A 243 1.26 5.52 5.93
C ALA A 243 1.55 6.51 7.07
N PHE A 244 0.84 7.64 7.07
CA PHE A 244 0.90 8.65 8.13
C PHE A 244 -0.42 9.41 8.24
N ASN A 245 -0.68 10.00 9.41
CA ASN A 245 -1.91 10.75 9.67
C ASN A 245 -1.81 12.18 9.13
N SER A 246 -2.95 12.82 8.85
CA SER A 246 -2.96 14.20 8.30
C SER A 246 -2.36 15.27 9.20
N ASN A 247 -2.44 15.09 10.51
CA ASN A 247 -1.90 16.04 11.47
C ASN A 247 -0.40 15.82 11.73
N ASP A 248 0.18 14.77 11.13
CA ASP A 248 1.58 14.44 11.27
C ASP A 248 2.38 14.98 10.08
N LYS A 249 3.59 15.43 10.37
CA LYS A 249 4.61 15.69 9.36
C LYS A 249 5.35 14.40 9.10
N LEU A 250 5.36 13.93 7.85
CA LEU A 250 6.26 12.87 7.46
C LEU A 250 7.61 13.50 7.10
N ASN A 251 8.60 13.23 7.96
CA ASN A 251 9.97 13.65 7.72
C ASN A 251 10.63 12.73 6.70
N ALA A 252 11.30 13.32 5.73
CA ALA A 252 12.04 12.65 4.70
C ALA A 252 13.37 13.35 4.44
N GLN A 253 14.23 12.68 3.71
CA GLN A 253 15.51 13.21 3.23
C GLN A 253 15.64 12.86 1.75
N VAL A 254 16.16 13.81 0.98
CA VAL A 254 16.51 13.60 -0.42
C VAL A 254 18.02 13.70 -0.50
N MET A 255 18.66 12.57 -0.79
CA MET A 255 20.08 12.53 -1.08
C MET A 255 20.29 12.73 -2.57
N VAL A 256 21.09 13.73 -2.91
CA VAL A 256 21.44 14.08 -4.28
C VAL A 256 22.93 13.83 -4.47
N ASP A 257 23.25 13.11 -5.54
CA ASP A 257 24.60 12.73 -5.94
C ASP A 257 24.77 13.22 -7.38
N THR A 258 25.50 14.31 -7.53
CA THR A 258 25.73 14.96 -8.82
C THR A 258 26.74 14.19 -9.65
N ASP A 259 26.67 14.31 -10.98
CA ASP A 259 27.66 13.71 -11.87
C ASP A 259 29.07 14.22 -11.54
N ASP A 260 30.04 13.30 -11.51
CA ASP A 260 31.45 13.59 -11.21
C ASP A 260 32.10 14.63 -12.14
N SER A 261 31.52 14.89 -13.32
CA SER A 261 32.14 15.66 -14.39
C SER A 261 31.27 16.77 -14.99
N THR A 262 30.01 16.85 -14.59
CA THR A 262 29.01 17.73 -15.19
C THR A 262 28.28 18.48 -14.09
N ASP A 263 28.48 19.79 -14.03
CA ASP A 263 27.71 20.65 -13.13
C ASP A 263 26.22 20.64 -13.54
N PRO A 264 25.28 20.54 -12.58
CA PRO A 264 23.89 20.85 -12.84
C PRO A 264 23.77 22.29 -13.37
N ALA A 265 23.49 22.46 -14.65
CA ALA A 265 23.30 23.79 -15.22
C ALA A 265 22.03 24.45 -14.67
N SER A 266 22.07 25.73 -14.30
CA SER A 266 20.92 26.56 -13.85
C SER A 266 19.81 26.78 -14.91
N THR A 267 19.82 26.03 -16.02
CA THR A 267 18.82 26.09 -17.09
C THR A 267 17.81 24.96 -16.96
N SER A 268 16.56 25.23 -17.31
CA SER A 268 15.43 24.27 -17.31
C SER A 268 15.83 22.90 -17.87
N GLY A 269 15.88 21.88 -17.02
CA GLY A 269 16.22 20.51 -17.44
C GLY A 269 17.14 19.75 -16.47
N THR A 270 17.62 20.38 -15.42
CA THR A 270 18.44 19.79 -14.33
C THR A 270 17.71 19.75 -13.00
N ASP A 271 16.42 20.06 -12.99
CA ASP A 271 15.61 19.95 -11.78
C ASP A 271 15.34 18.48 -11.43
N ILE A 272 15.18 18.22 -10.13
CA ILE A 272 14.70 16.92 -9.65
C ILE A 272 13.21 17.07 -9.34
N PHE A 273 12.39 16.19 -9.92
CA PHE A 273 10.96 16.15 -9.70
C PHE A 273 10.59 14.97 -8.79
N LEU A 274 9.89 15.25 -7.70
CA LEU A 274 9.36 14.24 -6.79
C LEU A 274 7.85 14.16 -6.96
N HIS A 275 7.38 13.09 -7.60
CA HIS A 275 5.96 12.87 -7.86
C HIS A 275 5.38 11.95 -6.79
N TYR A 276 4.46 12.47 -5.99
CA TYR A 276 3.78 11.73 -4.93
C TYR A 276 2.50 11.10 -5.45
N VAL A 277 2.35 9.79 -5.21
CA VAL A 277 1.17 9.02 -5.61
C VAL A 277 0.66 8.18 -4.45
N PRO A 278 -0.58 8.41 -3.96
CA PRO A 278 -1.14 7.65 -2.85
C PRO A 278 -1.56 6.23 -3.28
N ASN A 279 -1.54 5.30 -2.32
CA ASN A 279 -2.12 3.96 -2.50
C ASN A 279 -3.64 4.00 -2.31
N GLU A 280 -4.37 3.08 -2.95
CA GLU A 280 -5.83 3.02 -2.81
C GLU A 280 -6.37 1.59 -2.92
N TYR A 281 -7.38 1.25 -2.10
CA TYR A 281 -8.08 -0.02 -2.22
C TYR A 281 -9.06 -0.01 -3.39
N ARG A 282 -8.89 -0.94 -4.33
CA ARG A 282 -9.77 -1.13 -5.48
C ARG A 282 -9.98 -2.61 -5.75
N GLN A 283 -10.99 -2.91 -6.55
CA GLN A 283 -11.13 -4.24 -7.11
C GLN A 283 -10.07 -4.43 -8.19
N ASN A 284 -9.25 -5.47 -8.06
CA ASN A 284 -8.40 -5.96 -9.14
C ASN A 284 -9.31 -6.69 -10.15
N THR A 285 -9.26 -6.30 -11.43
CA THR A 285 -10.25 -6.81 -12.40
C THR A 285 -9.94 -8.21 -12.90
N GLU A 286 -8.69 -8.67 -12.80
CA GLU A 286 -8.26 -10.03 -13.14
C GLU A 286 -8.67 -11.07 -12.09
N THR A 287 -8.37 -10.79 -10.83
CA THR A 287 -8.64 -11.71 -9.70
C THR A 287 -10.04 -11.50 -9.12
N GLY A 288 -10.63 -10.34 -9.34
CA GLY A 288 -11.89 -9.91 -8.74
C GLY A 288 -11.79 -9.61 -7.24
N GLU A 289 -10.60 -9.65 -6.65
CA GLU A 289 -10.36 -9.38 -5.23
C GLU A 289 -10.20 -7.87 -4.96
N PHE A 290 -10.53 -7.45 -3.73
CA PHE A 290 -10.21 -6.09 -3.29
C PHE A 290 -8.77 -6.09 -2.78
N VAL A 291 -7.93 -5.26 -3.39
CA VAL A 291 -6.50 -5.17 -3.11
C VAL A 291 -6.07 -3.73 -2.99
N LEU A 292 -4.99 -3.50 -2.25
CA LEU A 292 -4.33 -2.21 -2.22
C LEU A 292 -3.53 -2.04 -3.53
N GLN A 293 -3.95 -1.12 -4.37
CA GLN A 293 -3.23 -0.76 -5.59
C GLN A 293 -2.09 0.20 -5.23
N ILE A 294 -0.86 -0.32 -5.30
CA ILE A 294 0.36 0.41 -4.94
C ILE A 294 0.63 1.47 -6.00
N CYS A 295 1.02 2.68 -5.59
CA CYS A 295 1.24 3.80 -6.50
C CYS A 295 0.04 4.12 -7.41
N GLY A 296 -1.19 3.71 -7.04
CA GLY A 296 -2.36 3.90 -7.89
C GLY A 296 -2.24 3.26 -9.28
N GLU A 297 -1.46 2.19 -9.43
CA GLU A 297 -1.36 1.40 -10.65
C GLU A 297 -2.31 0.19 -10.59
N ASN A 298 -3.01 -0.11 -11.68
CA ASN A 298 -3.77 -1.36 -11.80
C ASN A 298 -2.92 -2.48 -12.43
N GLU A 299 -3.49 -3.67 -12.50
CA GLU A 299 -2.87 -4.87 -13.08
C GLU A 299 -2.45 -4.74 -14.56
N ASP A 300 -3.06 -3.82 -15.30
CA ASP A 300 -2.72 -3.53 -16.70
C ASP A 300 -1.66 -2.43 -16.85
N GLY A 301 -1.04 -1.99 -15.75
CA GLY A 301 -0.07 -0.90 -15.75
C GLY A 301 -0.67 0.49 -15.95
N ASN A 302 -2.00 0.63 -15.85
CA ASN A 302 -2.70 1.89 -16.04
C ASN A 302 -2.84 2.66 -14.72
N ARG A 303 -2.77 3.99 -14.80
CA ARG A 303 -3.08 4.86 -13.66
C ARG A 303 -4.56 4.71 -13.30
N VAL A 304 -4.82 4.26 -12.08
CA VAL A 304 -6.13 4.34 -11.46
C VAL A 304 -6.42 5.82 -11.19
N SER A 305 -7.55 6.31 -11.70
CA SER A 305 -8.02 7.64 -11.37
C SER A 305 -8.25 7.72 -9.86
N ASN A 306 -7.33 8.42 -9.18
CA ASN A 306 -7.47 8.76 -7.78
C ASN A 306 -8.01 10.20 -7.71
N PRO A 307 -9.00 10.49 -6.85
CA PRO A 307 -9.44 11.86 -6.55
C PRO A 307 -8.31 12.80 -6.07
N ILE A 308 -7.17 12.26 -5.62
CA ILE A 308 -5.96 13.03 -5.31
C ILE A 308 -5.04 12.96 -6.54
N ASP A 309 -5.01 14.04 -7.31
CA ASP A 309 -4.04 14.15 -8.39
C ASP A 309 -2.61 14.14 -7.85
N SER A 310 -1.71 13.49 -8.59
CA SER A 310 -0.29 13.45 -8.27
C SER A 310 0.23 14.86 -8.04
N GLN A 311 0.85 15.10 -6.88
CA GLN A 311 1.53 16.36 -6.63
C GLN A 311 3.02 16.21 -6.90
N VAL A 312 3.61 17.27 -7.43
CA VAL A 312 5.01 17.32 -7.83
C VAL A 312 5.71 18.37 -6.99
N ALA A 313 6.73 17.96 -6.24
CA ALA A 313 7.73 18.89 -5.73
C ALA A 313 8.88 18.99 -6.73
N GLN A 314 9.42 20.19 -6.90
CA GLN A 314 10.57 20.47 -7.74
C GLN A 314 11.70 20.93 -6.84
N ILE A 315 12.83 20.23 -6.88
CA ILE A 315 14.08 20.68 -6.28
C ILE A 315 14.82 21.39 -7.40
N GLN A 316 14.86 22.71 -7.29
CA GLN A 316 15.56 23.57 -8.25
C GLN A 316 17.02 23.67 -7.85
N VAL A 317 17.89 23.49 -8.84
CA VAL A 317 19.34 23.44 -8.66
C VAL A 317 20.00 24.54 -9.50
N ASP A 318 20.95 25.26 -8.88
CA ASP A 318 21.78 26.31 -9.48
C ASP A 318 23.26 25.94 -9.56
#